data_AF-A0A1M7DHE2-F1
#
_entry.id   AF-A0A1M7DHE2-F1
#
_cell.length_a   1.000
_cell.length_b   1.000
_cell.length_c   1.000
_cell.angle_alpha   90.00
_cell.angle_beta   90.00
_cell.angle_gamma   90.00
#
_symmetry.space_group_name_H-M   'P 1'
#
loop_
_entity.id
_entity.type
_entity.pdbx_description
1 polymer ?
#
loop_
_entity_poly.entity_id
_entity_poly.type
_entity_poly.pdbx_seq_one_letter_code
_entity_poly.pdbx_strand_id
1 'polypeptide(L)'
;MQDEIETSNYKVTAGELRQFVERIERLEAEKKDIADQIKEVFAESKARGYDQKALRALISLRKKDSDEVAEQEAVLQMYKEALGMN
;
A
#
# COMPACT_ATOMS: atom_id res chain seq x y z
N MET A 1 -7.08 -7.99 47.68
CA MET A 1 -5.74 -7.64 47.16
C MET A 1 -5.45 -8.30 45.82
N GLN A 2 -5.63 -9.61 45.64
CA GLN A 2 -5.39 -10.28 44.34
C GLN A 2 -6.38 -9.84 43.24
N ASP A 3 -7.68 -9.72 43.58
CA ASP A 3 -8.72 -9.24 42.64
C ASP A 3 -8.57 -7.78 42.20
N GLU A 4 -7.98 -6.91 43.04
CA GLU A 4 -7.72 -5.51 42.72
C GLU A 4 -6.54 -5.35 41.74
N ILE A 5 -5.54 -6.24 41.83
CA ILE A 5 -4.39 -6.26 40.93
C ILE A 5 -4.82 -6.79 39.54
N GLU A 6 -5.64 -7.83 39.48
CA GLU A 6 -6.16 -8.34 38.21
C GLU A 6 -7.10 -7.33 37.52
N THR A 7 -7.98 -6.67 38.27
CA THR A 7 -8.89 -5.64 37.72
C THR A 7 -8.11 -4.41 37.23
N SER A 8 -7.04 -4.02 37.92
CA SER A 8 -6.19 -2.90 37.48
C SER A 8 -5.37 -3.24 36.24
N ASN A 9 -4.78 -4.45 36.17
CA ASN A 9 -4.12 -4.94 34.96
C ASN A 9 -5.08 -5.02 33.76
N TYR A 10 -6.32 -5.50 33.96
CA TYR A 10 -7.34 -5.55 32.90
C TYR A 10 -7.73 -4.15 32.39
N LYS A 11 -7.78 -3.15 33.28
CA LYS A 11 -8.04 -1.75 32.89
C LYS A 11 -6.87 -1.14 32.10
N VAL A 12 -5.63 -1.48 32.46
CA VAL A 12 -4.43 -1.04 31.74
C VAL A 12 -4.40 -1.64 30.33
N THR A 13 -4.68 -2.94 30.19
CA THR A 13 -4.71 -3.61 28.87
C THR A 13 -5.88 -3.16 28.00
N ALA A 14 -7.06 -2.87 28.59
CA ALA A 14 -8.19 -2.30 27.84
C ALA A 14 -7.93 -0.87 27.36
N GLY A 15 -7.20 -0.06 28.13
CA GLY A 15 -6.82 1.30 27.75
C GLY A 15 -5.84 1.33 26.57
N GLU A 16 -4.81 0.48 26.60
CA GLU A 16 -3.84 0.34 25.52
C GLU A 16 -4.49 -0.22 24.24
N LEU A 17 -5.34 -1.25 24.37
CA LEU A 17 -6.10 -1.79 23.23
C LEU A 17 -6.97 -0.72 22.57
N ARG A 18 -7.68 0.11 23.36
CA ARG A 18 -8.48 1.22 22.83
C ARG A 18 -7.62 2.22 22.05
N GLN A 19 -6.43 2.58 22.55
CA GLN A 19 -5.54 3.50 21.82
C GLN A 19 -5.08 2.93 20.48
N PHE A 20 -4.77 1.63 20.40
CA PHE A 20 -4.45 0.99 19.12
C PHE A 20 -5.63 1.00 18.16
N VAL A 21 -6.84 0.65 18.64
CA VAL A 21 -8.06 0.65 17.83
C VAL A 21 -8.35 2.04 17.26
N GLU A 22 -8.40 3.07 18.11
CA GLU A 22 -8.69 4.45 17.69
C GLU A 22 -7.64 4.96 16.67
N ARG A 23 -6.37 4.59 16.87
CA ARG A 23 -5.29 4.97 15.96
C ARG A 23 -5.41 4.26 14.61
N ILE A 24 -5.81 2.98 14.57
CA ILE A 24 -6.08 2.24 13.34
C ILE A 24 -7.32 2.81 12.62
N GLU A 25 -8.40 3.08 13.34
CA GLU A 25 -9.63 3.64 12.76
C GLU A 25 -9.37 5.00 12.10
N ARG A 26 -8.57 5.87 12.74
CA ARG A 26 -8.14 7.12 12.13
C ARG A 26 -7.32 6.90 10.86
N LEU A 27 -6.37 5.97 10.88
CA LEU A 27 -5.55 5.64 9.70
C LEU A 27 -6.39 5.05 8.56
N GLU A 28 -7.41 4.24 8.87
CA GLU A 28 -8.34 3.72 7.85
C GLU A 28 -9.23 4.83 7.26
N ALA A 29 -9.64 5.81 8.07
CA ALA A 29 -10.34 7.00 7.57
C ALA A 29 -9.43 7.83 6.64
N GLU A 30 -8.20 8.14 7.06
CA GLU A 30 -7.22 8.86 6.22
C GLU A 30 -6.93 8.11 4.91
N LYS A 31 -6.76 6.78 4.98
CA LYS A 31 -6.55 5.91 3.81
C LYS A 31 -7.74 5.95 2.85
N LYS A 32 -8.96 6.00 3.37
CA LYS A 32 -10.18 6.15 2.56
C LYS A 32 -10.19 7.50 1.84
N ASP A 33 -9.92 8.59 2.56
CA ASP A 33 -9.90 9.94 1.98
C ASP A 33 -8.85 10.04 0.87
N ILE A 34 -7.65 9.51 1.10
CA ILE A 34 -6.59 9.43 0.08
C ILE A 34 -7.03 8.59 -1.11
N ALA A 35 -7.69 7.44 -0.88
CA ALA A 35 -8.17 6.60 -1.96
C ALA A 35 -9.22 7.31 -2.82
N ASP A 36 -10.08 8.12 -2.22
CA ASP A 36 -11.08 8.90 -2.94
C ASP A 36 -10.44 10.06 -3.73
N GLN A 37 -9.46 10.76 -3.15
CA GLN A 37 -8.64 11.74 -3.90
C GLN A 37 -7.93 11.13 -5.12
N ILE A 38 -7.37 9.91 -4.97
CA ILE A 38 -6.74 9.20 -6.09
C ILE A 38 -7.76 8.90 -7.20
N LYS A 39 -9.00 8.51 -6.85
CA LYS A 39 -10.07 8.27 -7.83
C LYS A 39 -10.44 9.55 -8.58
N GLU A 40 -10.49 10.69 -7.90
CA GLU A 40 -10.76 11.99 -8.53
C GLU A 40 -9.69 12.34 -9.57
N VAL A 41 -8.41 12.15 -9.26
CA VAL A 41 -7.30 12.37 -10.20
C VAL A 41 -7.41 11.44 -11.41
N PHE A 42 -7.74 10.16 -11.21
CA PHE A 42 -8.00 9.25 -12.33
C PHE A 42 -9.20 9.71 -13.17
N ALA A 43 -10.29 10.17 -12.54
CA ALA A 43 -11.46 10.67 -13.25
C ALA A 43 -11.13 11.93 -14.08
N GLU A 44 -10.37 12.87 -13.52
CA GLU A 44 -9.88 14.06 -14.22
C GLU A 44 -9.00 13.70 -15.42
N SER A 45 -8.04 12.79 -15.23
CA SER A 45 -7.18 12.32 -16.33
C SER A 45 -8.00 11.63 -17.44
N LYS A 46 -9.05 10.89 -17.08
CA LYS A 46 -9.96 10.26 -18.03
C LYS A 46 -10.74 11.31 -18.82
N ALA A 47 -11.26 12.33 -18.15
CA ALA A 47 -11.98 13.44 -18.79
C ALA A 47 -11.09 14.23 -19.77
N ARG A 48 -9.78 14.30 -19.49
CA ARG A 48 -8.76 14.88 -20.39
C ARG A 48 -8.34 13.96 -21.54
N GLY A 49 -8.85 12.73 -21.61
CA GLY A 49 -8.58 11.79 -22.69
C GLY A 49 -7.36 10.88 -22.50
N TYR A 50 -6.76 10.83 -21.31
CA TYR A 50 -5.63 9.92 -21.06
C TYR A 50 -6.09 8.46 -20.93
N ASP A 51 -5.29 7.54 -21.48
CA ASP A 51 -5.53 6.11 -21.33
C ASP A 51 -5.27 5.65 -19.89
N GLN A 52 -6.33 5.10 -19.29
CA GLN A 52 -6.37 4.72 -17.89
C GLN A 52 -5.58 3.44 -17.58
N LYS A 53 -5.32 2.59 -18.58
CA LYS A 53 -4.48 1.39 -18.42
C LYS A 53 -3.01 1.78 -18.47
N ALA A 54 -2.62 2.62 -19.42
CA ALA A 54 -1.27 3.15 -19.56
C ALA A 54 -0.83 3.92 -18.31
N LEU A 55 -1.69 4.79 -17.77
CA LEU A 55 -1.37 5.52 -16.53
C LEU A 55 -1.15 4.58 -15.33
N ARG A 56 -1.99 3.54 -15.17
CA ARG A 56 -1.80 2.54 -14.10
C ARG A 56 -0.52 1.75 -14.28
N ALA A 57 -0.20 1.35 -15.52
CA ALA A 57 1.05 0.66 -15.84
C ALA A 57 2.26 1.55 -15.50
N LEU A 58 2.23 2.83 -15.85
CA LEU A 58 3.28 3.78 -15.54
C LEU A 58 3.46 3.97 -14.03
N ILE A 59 2.37 4.13 -13.27
CA ILE A 59 2.43 4.24 -11.81
C ILE A 59 3.00 2.96 -11.20
N SER A 60 2.58 1.78 -11.68
CA SER A 60 3.11 0.51 -11.20
C SER A 60 4.59 0.35 -11.51
N LEU A 61 5.04 0.74 -12.70
CA LEU A 61 6.45 0.72 -13.09
C LEU A 61 7.27 1.62 -12.17
N ARG A 62 6.77 2.83 -11.89
CA ARG A 62 7.43 3.80 -11.00
C ARG A 62 7.40 3.43 -9.52
N LYS A 63 6.55 2.48 -9.11
CA LYS A 63 6.48 1.96 -7.75
C LYS A 63 7.48 0.84 -7.49
N LYS A 64 7.92 0.14 -8.52
CA LYS A 64 8.96 -0.88 -8.37
C LYS A 64 10.28 -0.17 -8.10
N ASP A 65 11.08 -0.72 -7.19
CA ASP A 65 12.42 -0.23 -6.93
C ASP A 65 13.24 -0.33 -8.21
N SER A 66 13.88 0.77 -8.64
CA SER A 66 14.65 0.78 -9.89
C SER A 66 15.73 -0.29 -9.90
N ASP A 67 16.25 -0.64 -8.72
CA ASP A 67 17.29 -1.65 -8.57
C ASP A 67 16.71 -3.07 -8.64
N GLU A 68 15.54 -3.35 -8.04
CA GLU A 68 14.84 -4.64 -8.20
C GLU A 68 14.34 -4.86 -9.63
N VAL A 69 13.92 -3.79 -10.32
CA VAL A 69 13.53 -3.87 -11.75
C VAL A 69 14.74 -4.21 -12.61
N ALA A 70 15.87 -3.52 -12.39
CA ALA A 70 17.09 -3.77 -13.14
C ALA A 70 17.63 -5.19 -12.92
N GLU A 71 17.58 -5.69 -11.69
CA GLU A 71 17.99 -7.06 -11.35
C GLU A 71 17.07 -8.10 -12.01
N GLN A 72 15.75 -7.90 -11.94
CA GLN A 72 14.78 -8.79 -12.60
C GLN A 72 14.91 -8.76 -14.12
N GLU A 73 15.12 -7.59 -14.74
CA GLU A 73 15.31 -7.44 -16.18
C GLU A 73 16.60 -8.10 -16.65
N ALA A 74 17.70 -7.99 -15.89
CA ALA A 74 18.97 -8.65 -16.20
C ALA A 74 18.83 -10.19 -16.19
N VAL A 75 18.15 -10.74 -15.19
CA VAL A 75 17.87 -12.19 -15.12
C VAL A 75 16.98 -12.64 -16.28
N LEU A 76 15.94 -11.86 -16.59
CA LEU A 76 15.01 -12.18 -17.67
C LEU A 76 15.71 -12.13 -19.04
N GLN A 77 16.60 -11.17 -19.25
CA GLN A 77 17.40 -11.04 -20.46
C GLN A 77 18.33 -12.24 -20.64
N MET A 78 19.02 -12.67 -19.58
CA MET A 78 19.86 -13.88 -19.61
C MET A 78 19.05 -15.13 -20.02
N TYR A 79 17.81 -15.27 -19.52
CA TYR A 79 16.94 -16.38 -19.89
C TYR A 79 16.43 -16.29 -21.33
N LYS A 80 16.10 -15.10 -21.82
CA LYS A 80 15.70 -14.89 -23.22
C LYS A 80 16.83 -15.24 -24.17
N GLU A 81 18.05 -14.81 -23.88
CA GLU A 81 19.25 -15.17 -24.64
C GLU A 81 19.49 -16.68 -24.63
N ALA A 82 19.38 -17.32 -23.46
CA ALA A 82 19.49 -18.78 -23.34
C ALA A 82 18.42 -19.54 -24.12
N LEU A 83 17.24 -18.94 -24.31
CA LEU A 83 16.12 -19.49 -25.06
C LEU A 83 16.10 -19.05 -26.54
N GLY A 84 17.05 -18.23 -26.99
CA GLY A 84 17.11 -17.70 -28.36
C GLY A 84 15.95 -16.74 -28.71
N MET A 85 15.33 -16.15 -27.69
CA MET A 85 14.22 -15.20 -27.82
C MET A 85 14.76 -13.76 -27.86
N ASN A 86 15.34 -13.36 -28.98
CA ASN A 86 15.82 -11.99 -29.21
C ASN A 86 14.72 -11.09 -29.78
#